data_AF-A0A973ERV1-F1
#
_entry.id   AF-A0A973ERV1-F1
#
_cell.length_a   1.000
_cell.length_b   1.000
_cell.length_c   1.000
_cell.angle_alpha   90.00
_cell.angle_beta   90.00
_cell.angle_gamma   90.00
#
_symmetry.space_group_name_H-M   'P 1'
#
loop_
_entity.id
_entity.type
_entity.pdbx_description
1 polymer ?
#
loop_
_entity_poly.entity_id
_entity_poly.type
_entity_poly.pdbx_seq_one_letter_code
_entity_poly.pdbx_strand_id
1 'polypeptide(L)'
;YRFNLRNQAALAEMARCGCSWAVLSLEISRKELEEMSRGPFPAVPLVTVFSWPPLFTSRLMPALQEHKPFFTAKREACYLRKTSGHSRVYADHPVCWFEMLPDLRQMGYRHFVIDVSDSPLDRPLDMERLLTEFKLAKPNKPCSTFNYGRRDLTEKTGVKR
;
A
#
# COMPACT_ATOMS: atom_id res chain seq x y z
N TYR A 1 -8.82 -8.21 8.16
CA TYR A 1 -8.60 -8.47 6.72
C TYR A 1 -9.16 -7.31 5.92
N ARG A 2 -8.49 -6.87 4.85
CA ARG A 2 -8.98 -5.81 3.94
C ARG A 2 -9.47 -6.47 2.66
N PHE A 3 -10.59 -5.98 2.11
CA PHE A 3 -11.06 -6.42 0.80
C PHE A 3 -10.16 -5.87 -0.30
N ASN A 4 -9.98 -6.64 -1.36
CA ASN A 4 -9.16 -6.25 -2.51
C ASN A 4 -9.97 -5.38 -3.49
N LEU A 5 -10.24 -4.13 -3.10
CA LEU A 5 -11.03 -3.20 -3.91
C LEU A 5 -10.13 -2.45 -4.91
N ARG A 6 -10.15 -2.87 -6.18
CA ARG A 6 -9.27 -2.37 -7.26
C ARG A 6 -9.99 -1.90 -8.51
N ASN A 7 -11.32 -1.93 -8.52
CA ASN A 7 -12.13 -1.51 -9.65
C ASN A 7 -13.50 -0.99 -9.21
N GLN A 8 -14.22 -0.38 -10.16
CA GLN A 8 -15.56 0.18 -9.94
C GLN A 8 -16.60 -0.87 -9.53
N ALA A 9 -16.55 -2.09 -10.08
CA ALA A 9 -17.50 -3.15 -9.73
C ALA A 9 -17.37 -3.57 -8.26
N ALA A 10 -16.14 -3.73 -7.77
CA ALA A 10 -15.89 -4.04 -6.36
C ALA A 10 -16.35 -2.90 -5.44
N LEU A 11 -16.13 -1.65 -5.83
CA LEU A 11 -16.59 -0.48 -5.07
C LEU A 11 -18.13 -0.38 -5.06
N ALA A 12 -18.79 -0.69 -6.18
CA ALA A 12 -20.24 -0.73 -6.28
C ALA A 12 -20.86 -1.83 -5.42
N GLU A 13 -20.20 -2.98 -5.30
CA GLU A 13 -20.66 -4.06 -4.42
C GLU A 13 -20.58 -3.66 -2.95
N MET A 14 -19.52 -2.97 -2.53
CA MET A 14 -19.46 -2.41 -1.17
C MET A 14 -20.61 -1.42 -0.92
N ALA A 15 -20.94 -0.58 -1.89
CA ALA A 15 -22.07 0.34 -1.79
C ALA A 15 -23.41 -0.41 -1.68
N ARG A 16 -23.62 -1.46 -2.48
CA ARG A 16 -24.82 -2.33 -2.39
C ARG A 16 -24.95 -3.01 -1.04
N CYS A 17 -23.84 -3.36 -0.41
CA CYS A 17 -23.79 -3.88 0.96
C CYS A 17 -24.01 -2.80 2.04
N GLY A 18 -24.28 -1.55 1.66
CA GLY A 18 -24.56 -0.44 2.58
C GLY A 18 -23.34 0.34 3.05
N CYS A 19 -22.15 0.14 2.44
CA CYS A 19 -20.95 0.89 2.80
C CYS A 19 -20.92 2.25 2.08
N SER A 20 -20.91 3.34 2.86
CA SER A 20 -20.75 4.70 2.31
C SER A 20 -19.29 5.06 2.00
N TRP A 21 -18.33 4.37 2.62
CA TRP A 21 -16.89 4.59 2.48
C TRP A 21 -16.18 3.26 2.33
N ALA A 22 -15.16 3.20 1.46
CA ALA A 22 -14.44 1.96 1.21
C ALA A 22 -12.94 2.23 1.00
N VAL A 23 -12.10 1.48 1.72
CA VAL A 23 -10.64 1.53 1.57
C VAL A 23 -10.22 0.75 0.35
N LEU A 24 -9.58 1.45 -0.60
CA LEU A 24 -9.03 0.81 -1.79
C LEU A 24 -7.85 -0.08 -1.42
N SER A 25 -7.64 -1.12 -2.22
CA SER A 25 -6.54 -2.05 -2.03
C SER A 25 -5.19 -1.33 -2.06
N LEU A 26 -4.26 -1.74 -1.20
CA LEU A 26 -2.87 -1.26 -1.28
C LEU A 26 -2.17 -1.71 -2.57
N GLU A 27 -2.65 -2.78 -3.19
CA GLU A 27 -2.12 -3.30 -4.44
C GLU A 27 -2.62 -2.53 -5.67
N ILE A 28 -3.50 -1.53 -5.50
CA ILE A 28 -4.06 -0.77 -6.61
C ILE A 28 -2.95 0.00 -7.36
N SER A 29 -2.99 -0.03 -8.69
CA SER A 29 -2.06 0.68 -9.56
C SER A 29 -2.56 2.08 -9.94
N ARG A 30 -1.67 2.93 -10.46
CA ARG A 30 -2.08 4.24 -11.02
C ARG A 30 -3.11 4.10 -12.14
N LYS A 31 -2.97 3.09 -13.01
CA LYS A 31 -3.90 2.83 -14.12
C LYS A 31 -5.30 2.47 -13.61
N GLU A 32 -5.37 1.60 -12.61
CA GLU A 32 -6.64 1.22 -11.98
C GLU A 32 -7.32 2.43 -11.30
N LEU A 33 -6.54 3.29 -10.63
CA LEU A 33 -7.03 4.54 -10.05
C LEU A 33 -7.58 5.51 -11.13
N GLU A 34 -6.89 5.63 -12.27
CA GLU A 34 -7.36 6.42 -13.41
C GLU A 34 -8.66 5.86 -14.00
N GLU A 35 -8.73 4.56 -14.24
CA GLU A 35 -9.94 3.90 -14.75
C GLU A 35 -11.13 4.08 -13.80
N MET A 36 -10.89 3.96 -12.48
CA MET A 36 -11.92 4.20 -11.48
C MET A 36 -12.38 5.65 -11.42
N SER A 37 -11.52 6.63 -11.73
CA SER A 37 -11.89 8.05 -11.70
C SER A 37 -12.84 8.50 -12.82
N ARG A 38 -13.13 7.65 -13.81
CA ARG A 38 -13.93 8.01 -15.01
C ARG A 38 -15.44 8.16 -14.76
N GLY A 39 -15.92 7.89 -13.57
CA GLY A 39 -17.34 7.96 -13.23
C GLY A 39 -17.57 8.32 -11.76
N PRO A 40 -18.83 8.53 -11.36
CA PRO A 40 -19.16 8.76 -9.96
C PRO A 40 -18.72 7.56 -9.13
N PHE A 41 -18.21 7.83 -7.93
CA PHE A 41 -17.90 6.77 -7.00
C PHE A 41 -19.19 6.27 -6.32
N PRO A 42 -19.53 4.99 -6.42
CA PRO A 42 -20.73 4.44 -5.77
C PRO A 42 -20.59 4.39 -4.23
N ALA A 43 -19.35 4.39 -3.72
CA ALA A 43 -19.01 4.64 -2.32
C ALA A 43 -17.75 5.51 -2.26
N VAL A 44 -17.58 6.33 -1.22
CA VAL A 44 -16.43 7.24 -1.11
C VAL A 44 -15.11 6.44 -1.03
N PRO A 45 -14.20 6.58 -2.00
CA PRO A 45 -12.94 5.85 -1.99
C PRO A 45 -11.96 6.49 -1.00
N LEU A 46 -11.41 5.65 -0.13
CA LEU A 46 -10.32 5.97 0.78
C LEU A 46 -9.02 5.40 0.22
N VAL A 47 -8.08 6.26 -0.17
CA VAL A 47 -6.78 5.82 -0.73
C VAL A 47 -5.74 5.76 0.39
N THR A 48 -5.15 4.59 0.62
CA THR A 48 -4.04 4.47 1.57
C THR A 48 -2.77 5.06 0.95
N VAL A 49 -2.26 6.13 1.55
CA VAL A 49 -1.08 6.86 1.05
C VAL A 49 0.16 6.67 1.90
N PHE A 50 0.01 6.06 3.07
CA PHE A 50 1.13 5.61 3.89
C PHE A 50 0.74 4.32 4.61
N SER A 51 1.63 3.33 4.59
CA SER A 51 1.50 2.11 5.40
C SER A 51 2.82 1.37 5.48
N TRP A 52 2.98 0.51 6.49
CA TRP A 52 4.12 -0.40 6.58
C TRP A 52 3.66 -1.86 6.77
N PRO A 53 2.93 -2.41 5.79
CA PRO A 53 2.30 -3.71 5.92
C PRO A 53 3.35 -4.83 5.91
N PRO A 54 3.01 -6.00 6.47
CA PRO A 54 3.78 -7.21 6.21
C PRO A 54 3.65 -7.59 4.73
N LEU A 55 4.78 -7.84 4.07
CA LEU A 55 4.86 -8.43 2.74
C LEU A 55 4.38 -9.89 2.72
N PHE A 56 4.55 -10.58 3.84
CA PHE A 56 4.16 -11.97 3.99
C PHE A 56 3.79 -12.25 5.45
N THR A 57 2.73 -13.03 5.66
CA THR A 57 2.30 -13.51 6.98
C THR A 57 2.14 -15.02 6.91
N SER A 58 2.70 -15.75 7.88
CA SER A 58 2.67 -17.20 7.94
C SER A 58 2.56 -17.71 9.37
N ARG A 59 2.06 -18.94 9.53
CA ARG A 59 2.14 -19.69 10.79
C ARG A 59 3.46 -20.46 10.93
N LEU A 60 4.22 -20.59 9.84
CA LEU A 60 5.54 -21.21 9.89
C LEU A 60 6.51 -20.30 10.65
N MET A 61 7.36 -20.91 11.48
CA MET A 61 8.40 -20.19 12.23
C MET A 61 9.75 -20.45 11.59
N PRO A 62 10.16 -19.67 10.57
CA PRO A 62 11.46 -19.86 9.95
C PRO A 62 12.57 -19.65 10.99
N ALA A 63 13.67 -20.39 10.82
CA ALA A 63 14.90 -20.27 11.62
C ALA A 63 15.72 -19.00 11.24
N LEU A 64 15.02 -17.88 11.13
CA LEU A 64 15.55 -16.55 10.90
C LEU A 64 15.51 -15.77 12.21
N GLN A 65 16.52 -14.92 12.42
CA GLN A 65 16.62 -14.05 13.60
C GLN A 65 15.72 -12.82 13.41
N GLU A 66 14.98 -12.45 14.45
CA GLU A 66 14.22 -11.19 14.45
C GLU A 66 15.18 -10.00 14.47
N HIS A 67 14.72 -8.85 13.95
CA HIS A 67 15.49 -7.58 13.85
C HIS A 67 16.77 -7.63 13.01
N LYS A 68 17.20 -8.82 12.55
CA LYS A 68 18.31 -8.96 11.61
C LYS A 68 17.79 -8.98 10.18
N PRO A 69 18.33 -8.15 9.26
CA PRO A 69 17.89 -8.18 7.89
C PRO A 69 18.27 -9.51 7.22
N PHE A 70 17.37 -10.02 6.41
CA PHE A 70 17.66 -11.04 5.40
C PHE A 70 17.32 -10.48 4.02
N PHE A 71 17.88 -11.07 2.97
CA PHE A 71 17.80 -10.52 1.62
C PHE A 71 16.98 -11.40 0.69
N THR A 72 16.14 -10.78 -0.13
CA THR A 72 15.44 -11.48 -1.22
C THR A 72 16.43 -11.87 -2.33
N ALA A 73 15.99 -12.69 -3.29
CA ALA A 73 16.79 -13.00 -4.48
C ALA A 73 17.18 -11.74 -5.29
N LYS A 74 16.42 -10.65 -5.14
CA LYS A 74 16.70 -9.33 -5.74
C LYS A 74 17.58 -8.44 -4.88
N ARG A 75 18.13 -8.96 -3.78
CA ARG A 75 18.94 -8.24 -2.79
C ARG A 75 18.20 -7.11 -2.08
N GLU A 76 16.88 -7.22 -1.94
CA GLU A 76 16.08 -6.30 -1.13
C GLU A 76 16.14 -6.74 0.33
N ALA A 77 16.36 -5.80 1.26
CA ALA A 77 16.39 -6.10 2.68
C ALA A 77 14.98 -6.30 3.22
N CYS A 78 14.80 -7.33 4.05
CA CYS A 78 13.54 -7.67 4.71
C CYS A 78 13.80 -8.01 6.18
N TYR A 79 12.77 -7.81 7.01
CA TYR A 79 12.83 -8.06 8.44
C TYR A 79 11.75 -9.04 8.86
N LEU A 80 12.12 -9.98 9.73
CA LEU A 80 11.19 -10.91 10.34
C LEU A 80 10.72 -10.40 11.69
N ARG A 81 9.42 -10.54 11.95
CA ARG A 81 8.79 -10.41 13.27
C ARG A 81 8.04 -11.69 13.59
N LYS A 82 8.15 -12.17 14.82
CA LYS A 82 7.43 -13.33 15.35
C LYS A 82 6.50 -12.84 16.47
N THR A 83 5.23 -13.18 16.36
CA THR A 83 4.22 -12.79 17.35
C THR A 83 3.19 -13.89 17.49
N SER A 84 3.00 -14.41 18.70
CA SER A 84 1.90 -15.32 19.08
C SER A 84 1.54 -16.37 18.00
N GLY A 85 2.53 -17.16 17.58
CA GLY A 85 2.34 -18.27 16.64
C GLY A 85 2.26 -17.87 15.16
N HIS A 86 2.51 -16.60 14.82
CA HIS A 86 2.62 -16.13 13.44
C HIS A 86 3.95 -15.39 13.21
N SER A 87 4.50 -15.54 12.02
CA SER A 87 5.66 -14.79 11.55
C SER A 87 5.22 -13.84 10.45
N ARG A 88 5.75 -12.62 10.48
CA ARG A 88 5.51 -11.59 9.48
C ARG A 88 6.84 -11.13 8.92
N VAL A 89 6.88 -10.94 7.60
CA VAL A 89 8.03 -10.38 6.89
C VAL A 89 7.66 -8.97 6.45
N TYR A 90 8.52 -8.01 6.72
CA TYR A 90 8.35 -6.61 6.35
C TYR A 90 9.46 -6.16 5.40
N ALA A 91 9.15 -5.20 4.54
CA ALA A 91 10.14 -4.42 3.83
C ALA A 91 10.95 -3.55 4.80
N ASP A 92 12.16 -3.18 4.39
CA ASP A 92 13.05 -2.27 5.13
C ASP A 92 12.55 -0.82 5.18
N HIS A 93 11.59 -0.44 4.33
CA HIS A 93 11.00 0.90 4.29
C HIS A 93 9.48 0.84 4.05
N PRO A 94 8.72 1.87 4.48
CA PRO A 94 7.27 1.91 4.32
C PRO A 94 6.85 2.16 2.87
N VAL A 95 5.59 1.86 2.57
CA VAL A 95 4.89 2.36 1.39
C VAL A 95 4.48 3.80 1.66
N CYS A 96 4.84 4.73 0.77
CA CYS A 96 4.46 6.13 0.89
C CYS A 96 4.20 6.77 -0.48
N TRP A 97 3.00 7.34 -0.64
CA TRP A 97 2.50 7.99 -1.84
C TRP A 97 2.26 9.49 -1.63
N PHE A 98 2.93 10.10 -0.65
CA PHE A 98 2.77 11.54 -0.39
C PHE A 98 3.13 12.40 -1.61
N GLU A 99 4.18 12.04 -2.36
CA GLU A 99 4.55 12.69 -3.63
C GLU A 99 3.45 12.56 -4.71
N MET A 100 2.54 11.58 -4.59
CA MET A 100 1.45 11.32 -5.56
C MET A 100 0.14 12.02 -5.18
N LEU A 101 0.09 12.74 -4.06
CA LEU A 101 -1.12 13.46 -3.63
C LEU A 101 -1.65 14.45 -4.68
N PRO A 102 -0.81 15.22 -5.42
CA PRO A 102 -1.30 16.08 -6.50
C PRO A 102 -2.01 15.29 -7.60
N ASP A 103 -1.41 14.20 -8.08
CA ASP A 103 -1.99 13.33 -9.12
C ASP A 103 -3.31 12.71 -8.64
N LEU A 104 -3.33 12.15 -7.44
CA LEU A 104 -4.54 11.56 -6.85
C LEU A 104 -5.67 12.58 -6.73
N ARG A 105 -5.33 13.83 -6.35
CA ARG A 105 -6.31 14.92 -6.29
C ARG A 105 -6.79 15.32 -7.69
N GLN A 106 -5.92 15.32 -8.70
CA GLN A 106 -6.34 15.56 -10.08
C GLN A 106 -7.33 14.49 -10.57
N MET A 107 -7.14 13.24 -10.17
CA MET A 107 -8.06 12.11 -10.44
C MET A 107 -9.36 12.14 -9.60
N GLY A 108 -9.59 13.15 -8.78
CA GLY A 108 -10.82 13.27 -7.99
C GLY A 108 -10.81 12.57 -6.61
N TYR A 109 -9.72 11.92 -6.22
CA TYR A 109 -9.59 11.37 -4.86
C TYR A 109 -9.37 12.49 -3.83
N ARG A 110 -10.12 12.47 -2.73
CA ARG A 110 -10.09 13.53 -1.69
C ARG A 110 -9.81 13.01 -0.29
N HIS A 111 -9.96 11.71 -0.08
CA HIS A 111 -9.87 11.10 1.24
C HIS A 111 -8.73 10.09 1.26
N PHE A 112 -7.82 10.31 2.20
CA PHE A 112 -6.55 9.60 2.27
C PHE A 112 -6.40 8.95 3.64
N VAL A 113 -5.81 7.75 3.67
CA VAL A 113 -5.52 6.99 4.88
C VAL A 113 -4.02 6.97 5.10
N ILE A 114 -3.62 7.38 6.31
CA ILE A 114 -2.29 7.17 6.87
C ILE A 114 -2.43 6.00 7.85
N ASP A 115 -1.99 4.83 7.44
CA ASP A 115 -2.14 3.61 8.22
C ASP A 115 -0.87 3.33 9.03
N VAL A 116 -0.96 3.51 10.34
CA VAL A 116 0.11 3.27 11.31
C VAL A 116 -0.15 2.05 12.19
N SER A 117 -1.10 1.19 11.79
CA SER A 117 -1.51 0.03 12.58
C SER A 117 -0.48 -1.10 12.63
N ASP A 118 0.47 -1.12 11.69
CA ASP A 118 1.50 -2.15 11.59
C ASP A 118 2.86 -1.55 11.20
N SER A 119 3.95 -2.18 11.65
CA SER A 119 5.33 -1.75 11.43
C SER A 119 6.33 -2.83 11.88
N PRO A 120 7.50 -2.96 11.23
CA PRO A 120 8.58 -3.82 11.73
C PRO A 120 9.29 -3.22 12.95
N LEU A 121 9.03 -1.96 13.31
CA LEU A 121 9.71 -1.25 14.38
C LEU A 121 9.12 -1.59 15.75
N ASP A 122 9.98 -1.71 16.76
CA ASP A 122 9.58 -1.82 18.18
C ASP A 122 9.16 -0.49 18.80
N ARG A 123 9.45 0.61 18.11
CA ARG A 123 9.13 1.97 18.56
C ARG A 123 7.95 2.54 17.79
N PRO A 124 7.14 3.41 18.42
CA PRO A 124 6.08 4.12 17.72
C PRO A 124 6.66 4.99 16.60
N LEU A 125 5.87 5.17 15.54
CA LEU A 125 6.18 6.12 14.49
C LEU A 125 6.05 7.55 15.03
N ASP A 126 6.92 8.43 14.56
CA ASP A 126 6.84 9.86 14.84
C ASP A 126 5.66 10.47 14.05
N MET A 127 4.53 10.61 14.74
CA MET A 127 3.26 11.06 14.15
C MET A 127 3.32 12.52 13.70
N GLU A 128 4.00 13.39 14.44
CA GLU A 128 4.11 14.81 14.09
C GLU A 128 4.89 14.99 12.79
N ARG A 129 6.01 14.27 12.68
CA ARG A 129 6.80 14.26 11.45
C ARG A 129 6.00 13.70 10.29
N LEU A 130 5.33 12.55 10.47
CA LEU A 130 4.53 11.92 9.42
C LEU A 130 3.41 12.84 8.90
N LEU A 131 2.71 13.54 9.79
CA LEU A 131 1.68 14.50 9.42
C LEU A 131 2.25 15.73 8.70
N THR A 132 3.45 16.18 9.09
CA THR A 132 4.16 17.26 8.41
C THR A 132 4.54 16.85 6.99
N GLU A 133 5.11 15.66 6.81
CA GLU A 133 5.44 15.08 5.50
C GLU A 133 4.19 14.97 4.59
N PHE A 134 3.05 14.53 5.15
CA PHE A 134 1.77 14.47 4.44
C PHE A 134 1.28 15.85 4.00
N LYS A 135 1.30 16.84 4.90
CA LYS A 135 0.87 18.22 4.60
C LYS A 135 1.71 18.85 3.49
N LEU A 136 3.01 18.57 3.50
CA LEU A 136 3.97 19.08 2.51
C LEU A 136 4.02 18.24 1.22
N ALA A 137 3.28 17.13 1.14
CA ALA A 137 3.37 16.15 0.05
C ALA A 137 4.81 15.70 -0.23
N LYS A 138 5.64 15.60 0.82
CA LYS A 138 7.07 15.34 0.72
C LYS A 138 7.47 14.27 1.75
N PRO A 139 7.63 13.00 1.33
CA PRO A 139 8.01 11.92 2.23
C PRO A 139 9.47 12.02 2.63
N ASN A 140 9.78 11.56 3.84
CA ASN A 140 11.15 11.24 4.18
C ASN A 140 11.57 9.94 3.48
N LYS A 141 12.71 9.96 2.78
CA LYS A 141 13.22 8.82 2.01
C LYS A 141 14.16 7.97 2.89
N PRO A 142 14.26 6.66 2.67
CA PRO A 142 13.64 5.89 1.57
C PRO A 142 12.19 5.48 1.83
N CYS A 143 11.40 5.35 0.76
CA CYS A 143 10.04 4.81 0.77
C CYS A 143 9.71 4.13 -0.56
N SER A 144 8.73 3.22 -0.55
CA SER A 144 8.29 2.48 -1.73
C SER A 144 7.01 3.11 -2.30
N THR A 145 6.90 3.12 -3.63
CA THR A 145 5.63 3.37 -4.31
C THR A 145 4.83 2.09 -4.54
N PHE A 146 5.37 0.93 -4.17
CA PHE A 146 4.76 -0.38 -4.32
C PHE A 146 4.27 -0.61 -5.76
N ASN A 147 2.96 -0.79 -5.98
CA ASN A 147 2.39 -1.01 -7.31
C ASN A 147 1.99 0.27 -8.07
N TYR A 148 2.09 1.47 -7.47
CA TYR A 148 1.58 2.70 -8.08
C TYR A 148 2.19 2.96 -9.46
N GLY A 149 3.52 2.90 -9.58
CA GLY A 149 4.25 3.14 -10.83
C GLY A 149 4.54 1.88 -11.65
N ARG A 150 3.98 0.72 -11.26
CA ARG A 150 4.29 -0.55 -11.91
C ARG A 150 3.55 -0.63 -13.25
N ARG A 151 4.30 -0.78 -14.35
CA ARG A 151 3.73 -1.04 -15.68
C ARG A 151 3.28 -2.51 -15.79
N ASP A 152 2.21 -2.75 -16.52
CA ASP A 152 1.72 -4.09 -16.81
C ASP A 152 2.81 -4.91 -17.52
N LEU A 153 3.10 -6.13 -17.02
CA LEU A 153 4.15 -6.99 -17.59
C LEU A 153 3.89 -7.40 -19.05
N THR A 154 2.65 -7.23 -19.53
CA THR A 154 2.21 -7.54 -20.90
C THR A 154 2.78 -6.60 -21.97
N GLU A 155 3.28 -5.42 -21.60
CA GLU A 155 3.94 -4.51 -22.56
C GLU A 155 5.33 -4.99 -23.00
N LYS A 156 5.90 -6.03 -22.36
CA LYS A 156 7.25 -6.54 -22.67
C LYS A 156 7.31 -7.70 -23.66
N THR A 157 6.18 -8.26 -24.08
CA THR A 157 6.17 -9.26 -25.16
C THR A 157 5.74 -8.64 -26.47
N GLY A 158 6.58 -7.74 -26.99
CA GLY A 158 6.69 -7.52 -28.42
C GLY A 158 7.30 -8.76 -29.08
N VAL A 159 6.55 -9.87 -29.09
CA VAL A 159 6.85 -11.00 -29.95
C VAL A 159 6.45 -10.57 -31.35
N LYS A 160 7.45 -10.18 -32.15
CA LYS A 160 7.30 -10.12 -33.60
C LYS A 160 6.80 -11.49 -34.07
N ARG A 161 5.60 -11.53 -34.65
CA ARG A 161 5.21 -12.63 -35.55
C ARG A 161 5.94 -12.48 -36.87
#